data_AF-A0A5J6LHQ0-F1
#
_entry.id   AF-A0A5J6LHQ0-F1
#
_cell.length_a   1.000
_cell.length_b   1.000
_cell.length_c   1.000
_cell.angle_alpha   90.00
_cell.angle_beta   90.00
_cell.angle_gamma   90.00
#
_symmetry.space_group_name_H-M   'P 1'
#
loop_
_entity.id
_entity.type
_entity.pdbx_description
1 polymer ?
#
loop_
_entity_poly.entity_id
_entity_poly.type
_entity_poly.pdbx_seq_one_letter_code
_entity_poly.pdbx_strand_id
1 'polypeptide(L)'
;MSKAEELSNNIDAQMLEYAKLAQSDGMEQLLFESMKEKFLVLITLKSRKVYVGKVEQPRLLHGDLENIVIIPMLSGYRDKDTLKFVVQHKYSDFYEKNSITEESEGLQLRHFKTVILAREIDSASLFDLKTYVQFSLLSDTKADDASSITT
;
A
#
# COMPACT_ATOMS: atom_id res chain seq x y z
N MET A 1 2.90 -24.12 25.29
CA MET A 1 2.48 -23.43 24.06
C MET A 1 3.58 -23.59 23.04
N SER A 2 3.24 -23.76 21.77
CA SER A 2 4.24 -23.82 20.69
C SER A 2 4.81 -22.43 20.40
N LYS A 3 6.03 -22.37 19.84
CA LYS A 3 6.65 -21.10 19.43
C LYS A 3 5.81 -20.31 18.42
N ALA A 4 4.99 -20.99 17.61
CA ALA A 4 4.06 -20.36 16.68
C ALA A 4 2.84 -19.76 17.38
N GLU A 5 2.34 -20.40 18.44
CA GLU A 5 1.23 -19.90 19.25
C GLU A 5 1.63 -18.65 20.05
N GLU A 6 2.84 -18.64 20.63
CA GLU A 6 3.38 -17.47 21.32
C GLU A 6 3.60 -16.28 20.37
N LEU A 7 4.09 -16.54 19.15
CA LEU A 7 4.30 -15.50 18.13
C LEU A 7 2.96 -14.91 17.66
N SER A 8 1.96 -15.76 17.39
CA SER A 8 0.60 -15.32 17.03
C SER A 8 -0.01 -14.44 18.13
N ASN A 9 0.04 -14.90 19.38
CA ASN A 9 -0.51 -14.15 20.51
C ASN A 9 0.16 -12.77 20.71
N ASN A 10 1.46 -12.66 20.44
CA ASN A 10 2.19 -11.39 20.52
C ASN A 10 1.79 -10.44 19.38
N ILE A 11 1.64 -10.96 18.15
CA ILE A 11 1.13 -10.18 17.01
C ILE A 11 -0.28 -9.68 17.30
N ASP A 12 -1.16 -10.54 17.83
CA ASP A 12 -2.54 -10.17 18.17
C ASP A 12 -2.60 -9.09 19.26
N ALA A 13 -1.76 -9.20 20.29
CA ALA A 13 -1.66 -8.18 21.34
C ALA A 13 -1.18 -6.82 20.79
N GLN A 14 -0.17 -6.82 19.92
CA GLN A 14 0.34 -5.61 19.26
C GLN A 14 -0.70 -4.99 18.32
N MET A 15 -1.44 -5.81 17.57
CA MET A 15 -2.52 -5.35 16.70
C MET A 15 -3.67 -4.74 17.50
N LEU A 16 -4.01 -5.31 18.66
CA LEU A 16 -5.01 -4.75 19.57
C LEU A 16 -4.57 -3.41 20.18
N GLU A 17 -3.29 -3.27 20.52
CA GLU A 17 -2.74 -2.01 21.01
C GLU A 17 -2.77 -0.93 19.93
N TYR A 18 -2.33 -1.27 18.71
CA TYR A 18 -2.41 -0.37 17.56
C TYR A 18 -3.85 0.05 17.25
N ALA A 19 -4.80 -0.89 17.27
CA ALA A 19 -6.22 -0.60 17.06
C ALA A 19 -6.78 0.44 18.05
N LYS A 20 -6.28 0.46 19.29
CA LYS A 20 -6.70 1.45 20.30
C LYS A 20 -6.15 2.84 19.99
N LEU A 21 -4.93 2.92 19.48
CA LEU A 21 -4.24 4.18 19.15
C LEU A 21 -4.79 4.80 17.86
N ALA A 22 -5.07 3.98 16.85
CA ALA A 22 -5.57 4.43 15.56
C ALA A 22 -6.96 5.12 15.62
N GLN A 23 -7.71 5.00 16.71
CA GLN A 23 -9.08 5.54 16.79
C GLN A 23 -9.18 7.06 16.57
N SER A 24 -8.07 7.81 16.68
CA SER A 24 -8.05 9.27 16.50
C SER A 24 -7.56 9.75 15.13
N ASP A 25 -6.97 8.91 14.28
CA ASP A 25 -6.37 9.34 13.00
C ASP A 25 -6.75 8.44 11.81
N GLY A 26 -7.19 9.06 10.72
CA GLY A 26 -7.70 8.35 9.53
C GLY A 26 -6.61 7.60 8.76
N MET A 27 -5.36 8.09 8.76
CA MET A 27 -4.23 7.37 8.14
C MET A 27 -3.93 6.12 8.96
N GLU A 28 -3.86 6.22 10.28
CA GLU A 28 -3.59 5.08 11.15
C GLU A 28 -4.67 3.99 11.06
N GLN A 29 -5.96 4.37 10.97
CA GLN A 29 -7.06 3.44 10.75
C GLN A 29 -6.93 2.71 9.42
N LEU A 30 -6.60 3.44 8.35
CA LEU A 30 -6.41 2.86 7.04
C LEU A 30 -5.26 1.84 7.03
N LEU A 31 -4.15 2.16 7.71
CA LEU A 31 -3.03 1.23 7.85
C LEU A 31 -3.41 0.01 8.71
N PHE A 32 -4.21 0.21 9.77
CA PHE A 32 -4.74 -0.89 10.57
C PHE A 32 -5.57 -1.86 9.71
N GLU A 33 -6.53 -1.31 8.96
CA GLU A 33 -7.41 -2.08 8.08
C GLU A 33 -6.61 -2.82 7.01
N SER A 34 -5.63 -2.16 6.39
CA SER A 34 -4.73 -2.80 5.43
C SER A 34 -4.03 -4.02 6.01
N MET A 35 -3.49 -3.91 7.23
CA MET A 35 -2.81 -5.04 7.88
C MET A 35 -3.77 -6.15 8.27
N LYS A 36 -4.92 -5.79 8.87
CA LYS A 36 -5.92 -6.73 9.36
C LYS A 36 -6.54 -7.54 8.23
N GLU A 37 -6.95 -6.87 7.16
CA GLU A 37 -7.67 -7.45 6.03
C GLU A 37 -6.72 -7.87 4.88
N LYS A 38 -5.40 -7.68 5.06
CA LYS A 38 -4.34 -7.97 4.08
C LYS A 38 -4.50 -7.25 2.74
N PHE A 39 -5.11 -6.05 2.75
CA PHE A 39 -5.17 -5.18 1.59
C PHE A 39 -3.82 -4.48 1.34
N LEU A 40 -3.53 -4.19 0.08
CA LEU A 40 -2.43 -3.29 -0.26
C LEU A 40 -2.84 -1.85 0.05
N VAL A 41 -1.85 -0.97 0.20
CA VAL A 41 -2.07 0.48 0.23
C VAL A 41 -1.49 1.11 -1.02
N LEU A 42 -2.20 2.08 -1.59
CA LEU A 42 -1.68 3.00 -2.59
C LEU A 42 -1.33 4.32 -1.89
N ILE A 43 -0.05 4.68 -1.92
CA ILE A 43 0.49 5.86 -1.28
C ILE A 43 0.97 6.82 -2.37
N THR A 44 0.41 8.02 -2.42
CA THR A 44 0.88 9.12 -3.26
C THR A 44 1.72 10.06 -2.40
N LEU A 45 2.94 10.36 -2.85
CA LEU A 45 3.82 11.34 -2.21
C LEU A 45 3.61 12.74 -2.81
N LYS A 46 4.00 13.77 -2.07
CA LYS A 46 4.00 15.18 -2.53
C LYS A 46 4.80 15.38 -3.82
N SER A 47 5.79 14.53 -4.08
CA SER A 47 6.57 14.49 -5.33
C SER A 47 5.83 13.90 -6.53
N ARG A 48 4.58 13.46 -6.35
CA ARG A 48 3.77 12.64 -7.28
C ARG A 48 4.28 11.22 -7.48
N LYS A 49 5.34 10.80 -6.77
CA LYS A 49 5.74 9.39 -6.74
C LYS A 49 4.62 8.58 -6.08
N VAL A 50 4.33 7.42 -6.64
CA VAL A 50 3.30 6.50 -6.13
C VAL A 50 3.95 5.17 -5.80
N TYR A 51 3.56 4.63 -4.65
CA TYR A 51 3.86 3.26 -4.27
C TYR A 51 2.56 2.51 -4.03
N VAL A 52 2.52 1.25 -4.45
CA VAL A 52 1.50 0.29 -4.01
C VAL A 52 2.23 -0.82 -3.30
N GLY A 53 1.86 -1.15 -2.06
CA GLY A 53 2.60 -2.15 -1.28
C GLY A 53 1.85 -2.70 -0.08
N LYS A 54 2.39 -3.77 0.49
CA LYS A 54 1.96 -4.30 1.79
C LYS A 54 2.52 -3.42 2.88
N VAL A 55 1.69 -2.98 3.82
CA VAL A 55 2.15 -2.29 5.02
C VAL A 55 2.87 -3.30 5.90
N GLU A 56 4.11 -3.00 6.24
CA GLU A 56 4.77 -3.65 7.36
C GLU A 56 4.44 -2.86 8.64
N GLN A 57 4.29 -3.57 9.75
CA GLN A 57 3.86 -3.05 11.04
C GLN A 57 4.38 -1.62 11.29
N PRO A 58 3.49 -0.61 11.31
CA PRO A 58 3.88 0.78 11.47
C PRO A 58 4.51 0.97 12.85
N ARG A 59 5.61 1.72 12.90
CA ARG A 59 6.23 2.11 14.16
C ARG A 59 5.55 3.39 14.64
N LEU A 60 4.74 3.28 15.69
CA LEU A 60 4.26 4.44 16.43
C LEU A 60 5.36 4.86 17.40
N LEU A 61 5.88 6.09 17.26
CA LEU A 61 6.70 6.73 18.29
C LEU A 61 5.83 7.81 18.96
N HIS A 62 5.67 7.70 20.28
CA HIS A 62 4.97 8.71 21.10
C HIS A 62 3.51 9.03 20.69
N GLY A 63 2.87 8.17 19.89
CA GLY A 63 1.49 8.35 19.44
C GLY A 63 1.34 9.06 18.11
N ASP A 64 2.44 9.45 17.45
CA ASP A 64 2.42 10.06 16.12
C ASP A 64 3.02 9.11 15.07
N LEU A 65 2.38 9.05 13.89
CA LEU A 65 2.90 8.34 12.73
C LEU A 65 4.04 9.13 12.07
N GLU A 66 5.30 8.77 12.37
CA GLU A 66 6.47 9.42 11.73
C GLU A 66 6.74 8.93 10.32
N ASN A 67 6.55 7.62 10.10
CA ASN A 67 6.83 6.95 8.84
C ASN A 67 6.00 5.68 8.68
N ILE A 68 5.86 5.26 7.42
CA ILE A 68 5.25 4.00 7.02
C ILE A 68 6.33 3.16 6.37
N VAL A 69 6.40 1.88 6.73
CA VAL A 69 7.26 0.91 6.07
C VAL A 69 6.38 0.02 5.19
N ILE A 70 6.75 -0.11 3.91
CA ILE A 70 6.03 -0.98 2.98
C ILE A 70 6.98 -1.96 2.29
N ILE A 71 6.43 -3.09 1.88
CA ILE A 71 7.02 -3.95 0.85
C ILE A 71 6.31 -3.62 -0.47
N PRO A 72 6.99 -2.95 -1.42
CA PRO A 72 6.36 -2.45 -2.63
C PRO A 72 6.00 -3.59 -3.59
N MET A 73 4.79 -3.58 -4.12
CA MET A 73 4.33 -4.44 -5.21
C MET A 73 4.40 -3.71 -6.55
N LEU A 74 4.06 -2.42 -6.56
CA LEU A 74 4.18 -1.53 -7.72
C LEU A 74 4.79 -0.19 -7.30
N SER A 75 5.48 0.49 -8.21
CA SER A 75 5.78 1.91 -8.07
C SER A 75 5.73 2.65 -9.41
N GLY A 76 5.60 3.96 -9.32
CA GLY A 76 5.59 4.84 -10.47
C GLY A 76 5.25 6.26 -10.05
N TYR A 77 4.43 6.96 -10.83
CA TYR A 77 4.08 8.35 -10.57
C TYR A 77 2.69 8.70 -11.08
N ARG A 78 2.10 9.78 -10.57
CA ARG A 78 0.91 10.39 -11.18
C ARG A 78 1.32 11.26 -12.35
N ASP A 79 0.74 10.98 -13.51
CA ASP A 79 0.91 11.81 -14.70
C ASP A 79 0.55 13.27 -14.41
N LYS A 80 1.30 14.19 -15.02
CA LYS A 80 1.20 15.62 -14.68
C LYS A 80 -0.10 16.28 -15.12
N ASP A 81 -0.69 15.78 -16.21
CA ASP A 81 -1.86 16.40 -16.83
C ASP A 81 -3.14 15.63 -16.48
N THR A 82 -3.05 14.31 -16.39
CA THR A 82 -4.21 13.42 -16.17
C THR A 82 -4.35 12.93 -14.73
N LEU A 83 -3.30 13.06 -13.91
CA LEU A 83 -3.20 12.50 -12.55
C LEU A 83 -3.38 10.97 -12.47
N LYS A 84 -3.46 10.29 -13.61
CA LYS A 84 -3.50 8.82 -13.71
C LYS A 84 -2.21 8.25 -13.14
N PHE A 85 -2.31 7.16 -12.39
CA PHE A 85 -1.13 6.48 -11.89
C PHE A 85 -0.48 5.67 -13.04
N VAL A 86 0.72 6.10 -13.41
CA VAL A 86 1.59 5.46 -14.41
C VAL A 86 2.56 4.53 -13.69
N VAL A 87 2.40 3.22 -13.90
CA VAL A 87 3.28 2.20 -13.33
C VAL A 87 4.62 2.19 -14.06
N GLN A 88 5.72 2.27 -13.33
CA GLN A 88 7.08 2.16 -13.87
C GLN A 88 7.76 0.86 -13.46
N HIS A 89 7.55 0.42 -12.22
CA HIS A 89 8.18 -0.78 -11.68
C HIS A 89 7.12 -1.74 -11.16
N LYS A 90 7.16 -2.98 -11.65
CA LYS A 90 6.32 -4.08 -11.19
C LYS A 90 7.17 -5.02 -10.34
N TYR A 91 7.25 -4.72 -9.05
CA TYR A 91 8.04 -5.53 -8.10
C TYR A 91 7.44 -6.92 -7.95
N SER A 92 6.10 -7.06 -8.00
CA SER A 92 5.41 -8.36 -8.00
C SER A 92 5.97 -9.31 -9.05
N ASP A 93 6.08 -8.85 -10.29
CA ASP A 93 6.56 -9.64 -11.43
C ASP A 93 8.05 -10.00 -11.24
N PHE A 94 8.83 -9.09 -10.65
CA PHE A 94 10.22 -9.34 -10.31
C PHE A 94 10.35 -10.38 -9.19
N TYR A 95 9.53 -10.31 -8.15
CA TYR A 95 9.54 -11.28 -7.05
C TYR A 95 9.20 -12.67 -7.55
N GLU A 96 8.14 -12.79 -8.35
CA GLU A 96 7.71 -14.05 -8.95
C GLU A 96 8.79 -14.64 -9.85
N LYS A 97 9.32 -13.83 -10.79
CA LYS A 97 10.34 -14.30 -11.75
C LYS A 97 11.63 -14.80 -11.09
N ASN A 98 11.96 -14.27 -9.91
CA ASN A 98 13.19 -14.62 -9.19
C ASN A 98 12.92 -15.50 -7.95
N SER A 99 11.69 -16.02 -7.80
CA SER A 99 11.29 -16.84 -6.65
C SER A 99 11.61 -16.20 -5.29
N ILE A 100 11.47 -14.87 -5.20
CA ILE A 100 11.72 -14.11 -3.96
C ILE A 100 10.47 -14.20 -3.09
N THR A 101 10.63 -14.79 -1.91
CA THR A 101 9.55 -14.96 -0.93
C THR A 101 9.97 -14.38 0.42
N GLU A 102 9.14 -14.56 1.44
CA GLU A 102 9.51 -14.22 2.82
C GLU A 102 10.61 -15.12 3.37
N GLU A 103 10.78 -16.32 2.81
CA GLU A 103 11.66 -17.39 3.31
C GLU A 103 12.75 -17.81 2.30
N SER A 104 12.85 -17.14 1.15
CA SER A 104 13.80 -17.52 0.09
C SER A 104 15.26 -17.46 0.57
N GLU A 105 16.09 -18.40 0.13
CA GLU A 105 17.54 -18.32 0.35
C GLU A 105 18.12 -17.15 -0.45
N GLY A 106 18.91 -16.27 0.20
CA GLY A 106 19.47 -15.06 -0.43
C GLY A 106 18.55 -13.83 -0.35
N LEU A 107 18.16 -13.27 -1.50
CA LEU A 107 17.26 -12.10 -1.54
C LEU A 107 15.85 -12.52 -1.09
N GLN A 108 15.26 -11.74 -0.20
CA GLN A 108 13.96 -11.98 0.44
C GLN A 108 13.13 -10.69 0.39
N LEU A 109 11.81 -10.80 0.54
CA LEU A 109 10.91 -9.64 0.48
C LEU A 109 11.30 -8.52 1.46
N ARG A 110 11.80 -8.88 2.65
CA ARG A 110 12.28 -7.89 3.65
C ARG A 110 13.41 -6.99 3.15
N HIS A 111 14.18 -7.40 2.14
CA HIS A 111 15.27 -6.61 1.57
C HIS A 111 14.76 -5.51 0.62
N PHE A 112 13.46 -5.49 0.31
CA PHE A 112 12.82 -4.49 -0.54
C PHE A 112 12.01 -3.46 0.24
N LYS A 113 12.06 -3.51 1.57
CA LYS A 113 11.35 -2.56 2.43
C LYS A 113 11.70 -1.13 2.04
N THR A 114 10.65 -0.32 1.90
CA THR A 114 10.75 1.09 1.63
C THR A 114 10.16 1.85 2.81
N VAL A 115 10.96 2.74 3.40
CA VAL A 115 10.52 3.67 4.45
C VAL A 115 10.03 4.95 3.77
N ILE A 116 8.81 5.36 4.09
CA ILE A 116 8.17 6.58 3.59
C ILE A 116 7.87 7.47 4.78
N LEU A 117 8.42 8.68 4.80
CA LEU A 117 8.16 9.64 5.86
C LEU A 117 6.72 10.16 5.74
N ALA A 118 5.98 10.15 6.85
CA ALA A 118 4.58 10.54 6.85
C ALA A 118 4.37 11.98 6.34
N ARG A 119 5.30 12.89 6.65
CA ARG A 119 5.28 14.28 6.15
C ARG A 119 5.40 14.41 4.63
N GLU A 120 5.89 13.38 3.92
CA GLU A 120 6.01 13.37 2.46
C GLU A 120 4.77 12.77 1.79
N ILE A 121 3.87 12.18 2.56
CA ILE A 121 2.63 11.59 2.05
C ILE A 121 1.66 12.72 1.74
N ASP A 122 1.14 12.68 0.52
CA ASP A 122 0.04 13.54 0.08
C ASP A 122 -1.30 12.86 0.34
N SER A 123 -1.40 11.58 -0.01
CA SER A 123 -2.61 10.78 0.22
C SER A 123 -2.29 9.29 0.29
N ALA A 124 -3.14 8.53 0.97
CA ALA A 124 -3.11 7.07 0.98
C ALA A 124 -4.52 6.50 0.85
N SER A 125 -4.65 5.33 0.23
CA SER A 125 -5.90 4.58 0.13
C SER A 125 -5.63 3.08 0.25
N LEU A 126 -6.64 2.29 0.64
CA LEU A 126 -6.63 0.86 0.37
C LEU A 126 -6.59 0.63 -1.14
N PHE A 127 -5.99 -0.47 -1.55
CA PHE A 127 -5.79 -0.80 -2.95
C PHE A 127 -6.11 -2.27 -3.23
N ASP A 128 -6.97 -2.47 -4.22
CA ASP A 128 -7.23 -3.75 -4.85
C ASP A 128 -6.92 -3.63 -6.35
N LEU A 129 -6.00 -4.46 -6.84
CA LEU A 129 -5.54 -4.39 -8.22
C LEU A 129 -6.68 -4.65 -9.22
N LYS A 130 -7.56 -5.60 -8.89
CA LYS A 130 -8.67 -5.99 -9.76
C LYS A 130 -9.64 -4.81 -9.95
N THR A 131 -10.02 -4.18 -8.85
CA THR A 131 -10.88 -2.98 -8.84
C THR A 131 -10.23 -1.83 -9.61
N TYR A 132 -8.93 -1.58 -9.39
CA TYR A 132 -8.21 -0.51 -10.08
C TYR A 132 -8.19 -0.70 -11.61
N VAL A 133 -7.93 -1.92 -12.09
CA VAL A 133 -7.95 -2.24 -13.53
C VAL A 133 -9.34 -2.01 -14.12
N GLN A 134 -10.40 -2.42 -13.41
CA GLN A 134 -11.78 -2.19 -13.87
C GLN A 134 -12.12 -0.71 -14.00
N PHE A 135 -11.68 0.15 -13.07
CA PHE A 135 -11.87 1.59 -13.20
C PHE A 135 -11.16 2.17 -14.42
N SER A 136 -9.94 1.71 -14.72
CA SER A 136 -9.22 2.15 -15.91
C SER A 136 -10.01 1.82 -17.18
N LEU A 137 -10.46 0.56 -17.30
CA LEU A 137 -11.23 0.11 -18.46
C LEU A 137 -12.52 0.92 -18.67
N LEU A 138 -13.26 1.20 -17.59
CA LEU A 138 -14.49 2.01 -17.65
C LEU A 138 -14.23 3.48 -17.99
N SER A 139 -13.07 4.02 -17.58
CA SER A 139 -12.70 5.41 -17.86
C SER A 139 -12.27 5.62 -19.31
N ASP A 140 -11.68 4.60 -19.94
CA ASP A 140 -11.24 4.67 -21.33
C ASP A 140 -12.41 4.43 -22.31
N THR A 141 -13.50 3.77 -21.90
CA THR A 141 -14.69 3.55 -22.75
C THR A 141 -15.60 4.78 -22.87
N LYS A 142 -15.55 5.73 -21.92
CA LYS A 142 -16.45 6.91 -21.92
C LYS A 142 -15.92 8.11 -22.72
N ALA A 143 -14.70 8.04 -23.24
CA ALA A 143 -14.15 9.10 -24.08
C ALA A 143 -14.83 9.20 -25.46
N ASP A 144 -15.48 8.13 -25.93
CA ASP A 144 -16.13 8.10 -27.25
C ASP A 144 -17.61 8.54 -27.23
N ASP A 145 -18.28 8.56 -26.06
CA ASP A 145 -19.70 8.88 -25.94
C ASP A 145 -20.01 10.34 -25.55
N ALA A 146 -18.98 11.14 -25.21
CA ALA A 146 -19.17 12.54 -24.81
C ALA A 146 -19.46 13.49 -25.99
N SER A 147 -19.51 13.00 -27.23
CA SER A 147 -19.94 13.77 -28.41
C SER A 147 -21.47 13.83 -28.58
N SER A 148 -22.23 13.13 -27.75
CA SER A 148 -23.68 12.93 -27.96
C SER A 148 -24.59 13.78 -27.07
N ILE A 149 -24.05 14.65 -26.20
CA ILE A 149 -24.86 15.53 -25.35
C ILE A 149 -24.61 16.98 -25.76
N THR A 150 -25.07 17.33 -26.95
CA THR A 150 -25.46 18.69 -27.29
C THR A 150 -26.84 18.62 -27.91
N THR A 151 -27.88 18.92 -27.12
CA THR A 151 -29.11 19.59 -27.57
C THR A 151 -29.76 20.22 -26.34
#